data_AF-A0A6A8MKX0-F1
#
_entry.id   AF-A0A6A8MKX0-F1
#
_cell.length_a   1.000
_cell.length_b   1.000
_cell.length_c   1.000
_cell.angle_alpha   90.00
_cell.angle_beta   90.00
_cell.angle_gamma   90.00
#
_symmetry.space_group_name_H-M   'P 1'
#
loop_
_entity.id
_entity.type
_entity.pdbx_description
1 polymer ?
#
loop_
_entity_poly.entity_id
_entity_poly.type
_entity_poly.pdbx_seq_one_letter_code
_entity_poly.pdbx_strand_id
1 'polypeptide(L)'
;MSSELRLKKLRGSGGYVMATVTDQQQMKGNLGGPDLFLAPMGRLDSQKITKHFCNTCEKEFEGPPKIKYENPNEEVAENLILAEKGQYICNSCNAVIAEYREFRKPNETVEVGSAKPLETSQTTQISQPEPVQVKPEITSATQPGPATTVSSIEGLAVYDENAKIVGKAKQVGIDSNQSVVLLVIKNDGTEGSIPWNSIRKVGEVILLGSPAVAAQLGKCANCGFSNKEGSKFCEECGSKLQ
;
A
#
# COMPACT_ATOMS: atom_id res chain seq x y z
N MET A 1 10.40 2.98 36.49
CA MET A 1 9.37 3.45 35.54
C MET A 1 8.16 2.55 35.71
N SER A 2 7.07 3.04 36.31
CA SER A 2 5.84 2.24 36.41
C SER A 2 5.20 2.16 35.03
N SER A 3 5.05 0.96 34.48
CA SER A 3 4.28 0.75 33.25
C SER A 3 2.79 0.90 33.57
N GLU A 4 2.27 2.13 33.50
CA GLU A 4 0.90 2.43 33.89
C GLU A 4 -0.07 1.81 32.89
N LEU A 5 -0.75 0.75 33.32
CA LEU A 5 -1.65 -0.05 32.51
C LEU A 5 -3.01 0.67 32.40
N ARG A 6 -3.25 1.34 31.27
CA ARG A 6 -4.46 2.13 31.03
C ARG A 6 -5.36 1.46 29.99
N LEU A 7 -6.65 1.36 30.29
CA LEU A 7 -7.66 0.92 29.31
C LEU A 7 -7.81 1.98 28.22
N LYS A 8 -7.59 1.60 26.96
CA LYS A 8 -7.69 2.47 25.79
C LYS A 8 -8.55 1.84 24.70
N LYS A 9 -9.18 2.70 23.90
CA LYS A 9 -9.89 2.32 22.67
C LYS A 9 -8.90 2.33 21.51
N LEU A 10 -8.75 1.18 20.87
CA LEU A 10 -7.79 0.96 19.79
C LEU A 10 -8.55 0.67 18.50
N ARG A 11 -8.40 1.53 17.50
CA ARG A 11 -9.08 1.46 16.21
C ARG A 11 -8.43 0.43 15.29
N GLY A 12 -9.29 -0.23 14.51
CA GLY A 12 -8.94 -1.04 13.35
C GLY A 12 -9.81 -0.67 12.16
N SER A 13 -9.49 -1.21 10.98
CA SER A 13 -10.27 -0.99 9.75
C SER A 13 -11.69 -1.55 9.84
N GLY A 14 -11.88 -2.69 10.52
CA GLY A 14 -13.15 -3.38 10.70
C GLY A 14 -13.80 -3.18 12.08
N GLY A 15 -13.33 -2.24 12.90
CA GLY A 15 -13.95 -1.94 14.20
C GLY A 15 -13.01 -1.33 15.23
N TYR A 16 -13.15 -1.74 16.49
CA TYR A 16 -12.24 -1.33 17.57
C TYR A 16 -12.13 -2.39 18.64
N VAL A 17 -11.05 -2.32 19.42
CA VAL A 17 -10.79 -3.18 20.57
C VAL A 17 -10.54 -2.30 21.80
N MET A 18 -11.16 -2.64 22.93
CA MET A 18 -10.88 -2.04 24.22
C MET A 18 -9.85 -2.91 24.93
N ALA A 19 -8.64 -2.37 25.13
CA ALA A 19 -7.55 -3.12 25.72
C ALA A 19 -6.69 -2.27 26.67
N THR A 20 -6.11 -2.93 27.67
CA THR A 20 -5.20 -2.32 28.62
C THR A 20 -3.78 -2.31 28.05
N VAL A 21 -3.22 -1.12 27.83
CA VAL A 21 -1.96 -0.92 27.10
C VAL A 21 -0.94 -0.19 27.97
N THR A 22 0.34 -0.37 27.66
CA THR A 22 1.46 0.36 28.28
C THR A 22 1.80 1.63 27.50
N ASP A 23 2.52 2.56 28.11
CA ASP A 23 2.92 3.82 27.46
C ASP A 23 3.71 3.61 26.16
N GLN A 24 4.65 2.65 26.12
CA GLN A 24 5.37 2.29 24.87
C GLN A 24 4.42 1.81 23.76
N GLN A 25 3.44 0.96 24.10
CA GLN A 25 2.44 0.51 23.13
C GLN A 25 1.56 1.69 22.69
N GLN A 26 1.16 2.57 23.62
CA GLN A 26 0.38 3.76 23.30
C GLN A 26 1.15 4.73 22.38
N MET A 27 2.46 4.89 22.58
CA MET A 27 3.32 5.69 21.71
C MET A 27 3.41 5.09 20.29
N LYS A 28 3.61 3.77 20.16
CA LYS A 28 3.54 3.07 18.86
C LYS A 28 2.16 3.26 18.19
N GLY A 29 1.08 3.22 18.99
CA GLY A 29 -0.31 3.35 18.53
C GLY A 29 -0.74 4.74 18.07
N ASN A 30 0.02 5.79 18.41
CA ASN A 30 -0.34 7.17 18.11
C ASN A 30 0.26 7.62 16.77
N LEU A 31 -0.59 7.75 15.75
CA LEU A 31 -0.22 8.22 14.41
C LEU A 31 -0.36 9.75 14.24
N GLY A 32 -0.27 10.52 15.33
CA GLY A 32 -0.41 11.98 15.35
C GLY A 32 -1.86 12.48 15.45
N GLY A 33 -2.79 11.62 15.86
CA GLY A 33 -4.22 11.93 15.99
C GLY A 33 -4.78 11.62 17.39
N PRO A 34 -6.08 11.88 17.62
CA PRO A 34 -6.73 11.57 18.90
C PRO A 34 -7.03 10.07 19.08
N ASP A 35 -7.17 9.31 17.99
CA ASP A 35 -7.38 7.86 18.01
C ASP A 35 -6.04 7.10 18.07
N LEU A 36 -6.04 5.98 18.79
CA LEU A 36 -4.95 5.01 18.83
C LEU A 36 -5.26 3.85 17.88
N PHE A 37 -4.28 3.33 17.16
CA PHE A 37 -4.48 2.29 16.13
C PHE A 37 -3.78 0.97 16.49
N LEU A 38 -4.46 -0.16 16.26
CA LEU A 38 -3.90 -1.49 16.50
C LEU A 38 -2.72 -1.83 15.57
N ALA A 39 -2.75 -1.32 14.34
CA ALA A 39 -1.81 -1.73 13.29
C ALA A 39 -0.32 -1.55 13.66
N PRO A 40 0.14 -0.39 14.18
CA PRO A 40 1.52 -0.20 14.64
C PRO A 40 1.79 -0.68 16.08
N MET A 41 0.75 -1.02 16.87
CA MET A 41 0.92 -1.47 18.26
C MET A 41 1.37 -2.93 18.39
N GLY A 42 1.24 -3.71 17.32
CA GLY A 42 1.59 -5.12 17.29
C GLY A 42 0.56 -6.03 17.95
N ARG A 43 1.03 -7.20 18.39
CA ARG A 43 0.18 -8.21 19.05
C ARG A 43 -0.14 -7.79 20.48
N LEU A 44 -1.43 -7.71 20.79
CA LEU A 44 -1.92 -7.60 22.16
C LEU A 44 -2.20 -8.99 22.72
N ASP A 45 -1.99 -9.13 24.02
CA ASP A 45 -2.36 -10.34 24.74
C ASP A 45 -3.88 -10.39 24.92
N SER A 46 -4.49 -11.56 24.69
CA SER A 46 -5.93 -11.77 24.85
C SER A 46 -6.45 -11.43 26.25
N GLN A 47 -5.62 -11.58 27.30
CA GLN A 47 -5.96 -11.20 28.68
C GLN A 47 -6.09 -9.68 28.86
N LYS A 48 -5.42 -8.88 28.03
CA LYS A 48 -5.46 -7.41 28.09
C LYS A 48 -6.69 -6.84 27.39
N ILE A 49 -7.39 -7.63 26.57
CA ILE A 49 -8.55 -7.19 25.79
C ILE A 49 -9.83 -7.46 26.60
N THR A 50 -10.56 -6.40 26.94
CA THR A 50 -11.80 -6.51 27.71
C THR A 50 -13.05 -6.61 26.83
N LYS A 51 -13.08 -5.89 25.70
CA LYS A 51 -14.20 -5.86 24.74
C LYS A 51 -13.71 -5.63 23.32
N HIS A 52 -14.51 -6.02 22.33
CA HIS A 52 -14.29 -5.66 20.93
C HIS A 52 -15.58 -5.33 20.21
N PHE A 53 -15.52 -4.41 19.25
CA PHE A 53 -16.62 -4.06 18.36
C PHE A 53 -16.26 -4.43 16.94
N CYS A 54 -17.22 -5.02 16.22
CA CYS A 54 -17.07 -5.37 14.81
C CYS A 54 -18.05 -4.57 13.95
N ASN A 55 -17.53 -3.81 12.99
CA ASN A 55 -18.34 -3.02 12.04
C ASN A 55 -19.29 -3.92 11.23
N THR A 56 -18.86 -5.10 10.81
CA THR A 56 -19.69 -6.04 10.04
C THR A 56 -20.89 -6.59 10.83
N CYS A 57 -20.78 -6.68 12.15
CA CYS A 57 -21.87 -7.10 13.03
C CYS A 57 -22.70 -5.93 13.59
N GLU A 58 -22.18 -4.70 13.47
CA GLU A 58 -22.61 -3.49 14.18
C GLU A 58 -22.84 -3.71 15.70
N LYS A 59 -22.02 -4.59 16.31
CA LYS A 59 -22.19 -5.06 17.68
C LYS A 59 -20.88 -5.05 18.45
N GLU A 60 -21.01 -4.71 19.74
CA GLU A 60 -19.96 -4.91 20.74
C GLU A 60 -20.10 -6.31 21.36
N PHE A 61 -18.96 -6.96 21.56
CA PHE A 61 -18.81 -8.29 22.14
C PHE A 61 -17.86 -8.19 23.33
N GLU A 62 -18.18 -8.92 24.40
CA GLU A 62 -17.32 -8.98 25.58
C GLU A 62 -16.22 -10.04 25.41
N GLY A 63 -15.01 -9.73 25.89
CA GLY A 63 -13.82 -10.56 25.73
C GLY A 63 -13.06 -10.33 24.41
N PRO A 64 -11.98 -11.12 24.20
CA PRO A 64 -11.07 -10.95 23.07
C PRO A 64 -11.64 -11.50 21.73
N PRO A 65 -11.32 -10.85 20.59
CA PRO A 65 -11.50 -11.43 19.27
C PRO A 65 -10.46 -12.54 19.02
N LYS A 66 -10.73 -13.41 18.04
CA LYS A 66 -9.83 -14.50 17.65
C LYS A 66 -8.59 -13.93 16.94
N ILE A 67 -7.43 -14.02 17.58
CA ILE A 67 -6.15 -13.58 17.00
C ILE A 67 -5.55 -14.72 16.18
N LYS A 68 -5.26 -14.48 14.90
CA LYS A 68 -4.38 -15.33 14.06
C LYS A 68 -3.12 -14.55 13.75
N TYR A 69 -1.95 -15.19 13.83
CA TYR A 69 -0.67 -14.56 13.51
C TYR A 69 0.23 -15.54 12.74
N GLU A 70 1.17 -14.98 11.99
CA GLU A 70 2.13 -15.67 11.15
C GLU A 70 3.47 -14.95 11.27
N ASN A 71 4.58 -15.69 11.30
CA ASN A 71 5.93 -15.16 11.49
C ASN A 71 6.75 -15.30 10.21
N PRO A 72 6.56 -14.43 9.20
CA PRO A 72 7.24 -14.58 7.90
C PRO A 72 8.76 -14.35 8.00
N ASN A 73 9.24 -13.50 8.92
CA ASN A 73 10.65 -13.11 9.06
C ASN A 73 11.27 -12.64 7.72
N GLU A 74 10.51 -11.86 6.95
CA GLU A 74 10.84 -11.43 5.60
C GLU A 74 11.57 -10.07 5.63
N GLU A 75 12.68 -9.95 4.91
CA GLU A 75 13.39 -8.67 4.75
C GLU A 75 12.64 -7.77 3.77
N VAL A 76 11.97 -6.74 4.29
CA VAL A 76 11.14 -5.81 3.49
C VAL A 76 11.92 -4.58 3.00
N ALA A 77 13.04 -4.26 3.64
CA ALA A 77 13.98 -3.22 3.25
C ALA A 77 15.34 -3.47 3.93
N GLU A 78 16.37 -2.73 3.50
CA GLU A 78 17.70 -2.75 4.13
C GLU A 78 17.59 -2.55 5.66
N ASN A 79 18.01 -3.55 6.44
CA ASN A 79 17.93 -3.57 7.91
C ASN A 79 16.50 -3.50 8.51
N LEU A 80 15.46 -3.90 7.77
CA LEU A 80 14.08 -3.98 8.29
C LEU A 80 13.42 -5.32 7.94
N ILE A 81 13.12 -6.12 8.96
CA ILE A 81 12.50 -7.44 8.86
C ILE A 81 11.04 -7.34 9.32
N LEU A 82 10.10 -7.81 8.51
CA LEU A 82 8.73 -8.10 8.94
C LEU A 82 8.74 -9.39 9.76
N ALA A 83 8.77 -9.26 11.08
CA ALA A 83 8.93 -10.39 11.99
C ALA A 83 7.61 -11.15 12.20
N GLU A 84 6.51 -10.42 12.44
CA GLU A 84 5.19 -10.99 12.70
C GLU A 84 4.12 -10.16 11.96
N LYS A 85 3.15 -10.82 11.34
CA LYS A 85 1.89 -10.22 10.87
C LYS A 85 0.73 -10.94 11.53
N GLY A 86 -0.34 -10.24 11.87
CA GLY A 86 -1.50 -10.89 12.47
C GLY A 86 -2.79 -10.12 12.34
N GLN A 87 -3.89 -10.84 12.50
CA GLN A 87 -5.26 -10.38 12.26
C GLN A 87 -6.14 -10.68 13.48
N TYR A 88 -6.87 -9.67 13.93
CA TYR A 88 -7.90 -9.76 14.95
C TYR A 88 -9.24 -10.04 14.25
N ILE A 89 -9.83 -11.21 14.50
CA ILE A 89 -11.01 -11.71 13.77
C ILE A 89 -12.22 -11.78 14.71
N CYS A 90 -13.37 -11.28 14.27
CA CYS A 90 -14.61 -11.34 15.05
C CYS A 90 -15.08 -12.79 15.22
N ASN A 91 -15.40 -13.18 16.45
CA ASN A 91 -15.80 -14.56 16.78
C ASN A 91 -17.15 -14.96 16.16
N SER A 92 -18.04 -14.00 15.86
CA SER A 92 -19.40 -14.26 15.39
C SER A 92 -19.55 -14.32 13.87
N CYS A 93 -18.81 -13.48 13.12
CA CYS A 93 -18.93 -13.39 11.66
C CYS A 93 -17.64 -13.74 10.90
N ASN A 94 -16.54 -14.01 11.62
CA ASN A 94 -15.19 -14.20 11.06
C ASN A 94 -14.63 -13.04 10.20
N ALA A 95 -15.24 -11.84 10.27
CA ALA A 95 -14.68 -10.64 9.65
C ALA A 95 -13.42 -10.15 10.37
N VAL A 96 -12.47 -9.57 9.63
CA VAL A 96 -11.25 -8.97 10.18
C VAL A 96 -11.58 -7.60 10.78
N ILE A 97 -11.34 -7.45 12.08
CA ILE A 97 -11.50 -6.18 12.83
C ILE A 97 -10.27 -5.30 12.65
N ALA A 98 -9.08 -5.89 12.65
CA ALA A 98 -7.81 -5.19 12.47
C ALA A 98 -6.72 -6.15 11.98
N GLU A 99 -5.74 -5.61 11.24
CA GLU A 99 -4.46 -6.25 10.96
C GLU A 99 -3.33 -5.45 11.66
N TYR A 100 -2.29 -6.13 12.11
CA TYR A 100 -1.07 -5.53 12.64
C TYR A 100 0.17 -6.17 12.00
N ARG A 101 1.28 -5.43 12.02
CA ARG A 101 2.58 -5.85 11.49
C ARG A 101 3.67 -5.39 12.44
N GLU A 102 4.44 -6.32 12.98
CA GLU A 102 5.60 -6.04 13.83
C GLU A 102 6.87 -6.13 12.98
N PHE A 103 7.56 -5.00 12.85
CA PHE A 103 8.86 -4.92 12.19
C PHE A 103 9.97 -4.95 13.23
N ARG A 104 11.01 -5.76 12.98
CA ARG A 104 12.24 -5.78 13.78
C ARG A 104 13.38 -5.24 12.94
N LYS A 105 14.24 -4.44 13.57
CA LYS A 105 15.55 -4.08 13.00
C LYS A 105 16.58 -4.98 13.67
N PRO A 106 17.41 -5.73 12.93
CA PRO A 106 18.43 -6.59 13.54
C PRO A 106 19.53 -5.81 14.29
N ASN A 107 19.60 -4.49 14.11
CA ASN A 107 20.61 -3.60 14.69
C ASN A 107 20.01 -2.64 15.75
N GLU A 108 19.24 -3.16 16.71
CA GLU A 108 18.58 -2.38 17.77
C GLU A 108 19.52 -2.04 18.96
N THR A 109 20.81 -1.81 18.68
CA THR A 109 21.83 -1.34 19.65
C THR A 109 22.39 0.05 19.32
N VAL A 110 21.91 0.70 18.25
CA VAL A 110 22.30 2.07 17.89
C VAL A 110 21.11 3.01 18.04
N GLU A 111 21.22 3.99 18.93
CA GLU A 111 20.19 5.00 19.20
C GLU A 111 19.80 5.76 17.92
N VAL A 112 18.53 5.66 17.55
CA VAL A 112 17.92 6.46 16.47
C VAL A 112 17.70 7.89 17.00
N GLY A 113 18.75 8.72 16.97
CA GLY A 113 18.65 10.06 17.57
C GLY A 113 19.82 11.03 17.42
N SER A 114 20.79 10.80 16.51
CA SER A 114 21.89 11.76 16.29
C SER A 114 22.11 12.07 14.82
N ALA A 115 21.59 13.21 14.36
CA ALA A 115 21.98 13.79 13.09
C ALA A 115 23.46 14.22 13.16
N LYS A 116 24.33 13.54 12.42
CA LYS A 116 25.75 13.92 12.30
C LYS A 116 25.92 14.87 11.11
N PRO A 117 26.55 16.05 11.28
CA PRO A 117 26.77 16.98 10.18
C PRO A 117 27.64 16.37 9.09
N LEU A 118 27.43 16.84 7.85
CA LEU A 118 28.28 16.56 6.71
C LEU A 118 29.63 17.26 6.90
N GLU A 119 30.68 16.51 7.24
CA GLU A 119 32.06 17.01 7.15
C GLU A 119 32.80 16.38 5.97
N THR A 120 33.16 17.25 5.04
CA THR A 120 34.05 16.98 3.91
C THR A 120 35.44 16.59 4.40
N SER A 121 36.00 15.51 3.87
CA SER A 121 37.45 15.34 3.73
C SER A 121 37.76 14.44 2.53
N GLN A 122 38.86 14.74 1.83
CA GLN A 122 39.10 14.36 0.44
C GLN A 122 40.21 13.31 0.29
N THR A 123 40.22 12.61 -0.86
CA THR A 123 41.43 12.04 -1.52
C THR A 123 42.14 10.90 -0.75
N THR A 124 42.27 9.66 -1.23
CA THR A 124 42.99 9.11 -2.42
C THR A 124 42.58 7.62 -2.51
N GLN A 125 42.78 6.79 -3.56
CA GLN A 125 43.55 6.86 -4.81
C GLN A 125 42.72 6.39 -6.03
N ILE A 126 43.34 6.40 -7.21
CA ILE A 126 42.85 5.82 -8.48
C ILE A 126 43.53 4.47 -8.71
N SER A 127 42.80 3.45 -9.16
CA SER A 127 43.36 2.28 -9.85
C SER A 127 42.29 1.55 -10.66
N GLN A 128 42.38 1.68 -11.99
CA GLN A 128 41.76 0.81 -12.99
C GLN A 128 42.69 -0.41 -13.19
N PRO A 129 42.19 -1.59 -13.62
CA PRO A 129 41.76 -1.77 -15.01
C PRO A 129 40.49 -2.61 -15.23
N GLU A 130 40.07 -2.64 -16.51
CA GLU A 130 39.00 -3.44 -17.12
C GLU A 130 39.34 -4.96 -17.21
N PRO A 131 38.53 -5.88 -17.81
CA PRO A 131 37.14 -5.77 -18.29
C PRO A 131 36.17 -6.89 -17.80
N VAL A 132 34.90 -6.70 -18.15
CA VAL A 132 33.76 -7.64 -18.27
C VAL A 132 34.06 -9.15 -18.24
N GLN A 133 33.36 -9.90 -17.37
CA GLN A 133 32.89 -11.25 -17.68
C GLN A 133 31.41 -11.43 -17.32
N VAL A 134 30.60 -11.70 -18.35
CA VAL A 134 29.20 -12.12 -18.22
C VAL A 134 29.15 -13.64 -18.22
N LYS A 135 28.44 -14.26 -17.27
CA LYS A 135 27.94 -15.62 -17.42
C LYS A 135 26.50 -15.71 -16.92
N PRO A 136 25.54 -16.20 -17.73
CA PRO A 136 24.19 -16.47 -17.27
C PRO A 136 24.13 -17.84 -16.59
N GLU A 137 23.28 -17.98 -15.58
CA GLU A 137 22.85 -19.29 -15.09
C GLU A 137 21.34 -19.27 -14.87
N ILE A 138 20.65 -20.26 -15.44
CA ILE A 138 19.18 -20.27 -15.61
C ILE A 138 18.61 -21.56 -15.01
N THR A 139 17.39 -21.45 -14.49
CA THR A 139 16.41 -22.54 -14.25
C THR A 139 16.79 -23.69 -13.29
N SER A 140 16.05 -23.78 -12.18
CA SER A 140 14.99 -24.80 -12.06
C SER A 140 13.96 -24.44 -10.97
N ALA A 141 12.75 -24.98 -11.10
CA ALA A 141 11.52 -24.48 -10.48
C ALA A 141 11.03 -25.30 -9.28
N THR A 142 10.10 -24.75 -8.49
CA THR A 142 8.93 -25.44 -7.86
C THR A 142 7.88 -24.42 -7.38
N GLN A 143 6.59 -24.74 -7.55
CA GLN A 143 5.36 -23.99 -7.20
C GLN A 143 4.71 -24.54 -5.89
N PRO A 144 3.53 -24.06 -5.41
CA PRO A 144 2.95 -22.70 -5.34
C PRO A 144 2.35 -22.35 -3.95
N GLY A 145 2.01 -21.07 -3.72
CA GLY A 145 1.22 -20.61 -2.56
C GLY A 145 0.58 -19.22 -2.82
N PRO A 146 -0.57 -18.87 -2.20
CA PRO A 146 -1.48 -17.87 -2.76
C PRO A 146 -1.07 -16.42 -2.47
N ALA A 147 -0.13 -15.89 -3.27
CA ALA A 147 0.04 -14.45 -3.40
C ALA A 147 -1.17 -13.86 -4.15
N THR A 148 -1.79 -12.81 -3.59
CA THR A 148 -2.53 -11.84 -4.42
C THR A 148 -1.55 -11.30 -5.44
N THR A 149 -1.71 -11.71 -6.69
CA THR A 149 -0.75 -11.47 -7.76
C THR A 149 -0.49 -9.97 -7.90
N VAL A 150 0.71 -9.54 -7.54
CA VAL A 150 1.32 -8.37 -8.19
C VAL A 150 1.53 -8.78 -9.63
N SER A 151 0.52 -8.53 -10.46
CA SER A 151 0.58 -8.83 -11.89
C SER A 151 1.63 -7.92 -12.49
N SER A 152 2.84 -8.45 -12.70
CA SER A 152 3.91 -7.75 -13.39
C SER A 152 3.35 -7.20 -14.69
N ILE A 153 3.34 -5.87 -14.81
CA ILE A 153 2.79 -5.21 -16.00
C ILE A 153 3.64 -5.49 -17.25
N GLU A 154 4.89 -5.93 -17.05
CA GLU A 154 5.82 -6.33 -18.10
C GLU A 154 5.27 -7.55 -18.86
N GLY A 155 5.24 -7.44 -20.18
CA GLY A 155 4.71 -8.47 -21.07
C GLY A 155 3.19 -8.45 -21.27
N LEU A 156 2.42 -7.70 -20.46
CA LEU A 156 0.97 -7.58 -20.64
C LEU A 156 0.62 -6.98 -22.02
N ALA A 157 -0.39 -7.54 -22.68
CA ALA A 157 -0.89 -7.01 -23.93
C ALA A 157 -1.68 -5.71 -23.71
N VAL A 158 -1.38 -4.69 -24.50
CA VAL A 158 -2.00 -3.37 -24.47
C VAL A 158 -2.98 -3.24 -25.63
N TYR A 159 -4.24 -2.95 -25.34
CA TYR A 159 -5.33 -2.81 -26.32
C TYR A 159 -5.85 -1.38 -26.37
N ASP A 160 -6.15 -0.89 -27.57
CA ASP A 160 -6.88 0.37 -27.76
C ASP A 160 -8.42 0.19 -27.61
N GLU A 161 -9.15 1.29 -27.74
CA GLU A 161 -10.62 1.32 -27.62
C GLU A 161 -11.36 0.52 -28.71
N ASN A 162 -10.67 0.14 -29.80
CA ASN A 162 -11.18 -0.69 -30.89
C ASN A 162 -10.81 -2.18 -30.70
N ALA A 163 -10.32 -2.56 -29.52
CA ALA A 163 -9.78 -3.89 -29.20
C ALA A 163 -8.60 -4.32 -30.09
N LYS A 164 -7.85 -3.37 -30.67
CA LYS A 164 -6.63 -3.65 -31.44
C LYS A 164 -5.42 -3.65 -30.52
N ILE A 165 -4.53 -4.63 -30.70
CA ILE A 165 -3.28 -4.75 -29.94
C ILE A 165 -2.31 -3.64 -30.38
N VAL A 166 -2.01 -2.72 -29.45
CA VAL A 166 -1.02 -1.64 -29.62
C VAL A 166 0.40 -2.19 -29.45
N GLY A 167 0.60 -3.11 -28.50
CA GLY A 167 1.89 -3.72 -28.21
C GLY A 167 1.89 -4.50 -26.90
N LYS A 168 3.09 -4.79 -26.38
CA LYS A 168 3.29 -5.33 -25.03
C LYS A 168 3.88 -4.26 -24.13
N ALA A 169 3.40 -4.17 -22.90
CA ALA A 169 4.00 -3.31 -21.89
C ALA A 169 5.43 -3.77 -21.55
N LYS A 170 6.35 -2.82 -21.43
CA LYS A 170 7.76 -3.03 -21.11
C LYS A 170 8.04 -2.67 -19.65
N GLN A 171 7.70 -1.45 -19.24
CA GLN A 171 7.88 -0.92 -17.88
C GLN A 171 7.09 0.38 -17.68
N VAL A 172 6.94 0.84 -16.44
CA VAL A 172 6.49 2.23 -16.14
C VAL A 172 7.72 3.15 -16.13
N GLY A 173 7.58 4.33 -16.73
CA GLY A 173 8.59 5.39 -16.70
C GLY A 173 7.98 6.74 -16.33
N ILE A 174 8.85 7.75 -16.28
CA ILE A 174 8.48 9.16 -16.09
C ILE A 174 9.05 9.94 -17.29
N ASP A 175 8.24 10.81 -17.90
CA ASP A 175 8.66 11.61 -19.05
C ASP A 175 9.41 12.89 -18.63
N SER A 176 9.89 13.67 -19.61
CA SER A 176 10.59 14.94 -19.37
C SER A 176 9.73 16.03 -18.70
N ASN A 177 8.41 15.84 -18.63
CA ASN A 177 7.45 16.72 -17.97
C ASN A 177 7.06 16.18 -16.57
N GLN A 178 7.84 15.24 -16.03
CA GLN A 178 7.60 14.60 -14.73
C GLN A 178 6.28 13.80 -14.65
N SER A 179 5.70 13.45 -15.80
CA SER A 179 4.44 12.70 -15.91
C SER A 179 4.68 11.21 -16.05
N VAL A 180 3.86 10.39 -15.39
CA VAL A 180 3.95 8.92 -15.46
C VAL A 180 3.49 8.43 -16.84
N VAL A 181 4.29 7.55 -17.44
CA VAL A 181 4.06 6.96 -18.76
C VAL A 181 4.31 5.45 -18.75
N LEU A 182 3.54 4.70 -19.52
CA LEU A 182 3.77 3.29 -19.78
C LEU A 182 4.60 3.14 -21.06
N LEU A 183 5.79 2.55 -20.94
CA LEU A 183 6.61 2.18 -22.09
C LEU A 183 6.07 0.87 -22.67
N VAL A 184 5.88 0.83 -23.98
CA VAL A 184 5.37 -0.33 -24.73
C VAL A 184 6.30 -0.69 -25.88
N ILE A 185 6.44 -1.97 -26.18
CA ILE A 185 7.04 -2.46 -27.42
C ILE A 185 5.89 -2.75 -28.38
N LYS A 186 5.83 -2.01 -29.49
CA LYS A 186 4.81 -2.19 -30.52
C LYS A 186 5.07 -3.45 -31.35
N ASN A 187 4.09 -3.86 -32.13
CA ASN A 187 4.20 -5.05 -33.01
C ASN A 187 5.29 -4.94 -34.10
N ASP A 188 5.77 -3.73 -34.40
CA ASP A 188 6.88 -3.44 -35.32
C ASP A 188 8.27 -3.48 -34.62
N GLY A 189 8.32 -3.78 -33.32
CA GLY A 189 9.54 -3.77 -32.52
C GLY A 189 9.98 -2.39 -32.03
N THR A 190 9.28 -1.31 -32.40
CA THR A 190 9.60 0.05 -31.93
C THR A 190 9.05 0.29 -30.53
N GLU A 191 9.76 1.13 -29.76
CA GLU A 191 9.28 1.57 -28.45
C GLU A 191 8.27 2.71 -28.62
N GLY A 192 7.20 2.65 -27.84
CA GLY A 192 6.19 3.70 -27.69
C GLY A 192 6.04 4.10 -26.23
N SER A 193 5.55 5.31 -26.00
CA SER A 193 5.20 5.82 -24.68
C SER A 193 3.72 6.16 -24.65
N ILE A 194 3.01 5.71 -23.62
CA ILE A 194 1.57 5.93 -23.44
C ILE A 194 1.36 6.70 -22.12
N PRO A 195 0.72 7.89 -22.13
CA PRO A 195 0.39 8.61 -20.91
C PRO A 195 -0.44 7.76 -19.95
N TRP A 196 -0.10 7.75 -18.65
CA TRP A 196 -0.85 6.96 -17.66
C TRP A 196 -2.34 7.33 -17.59
N ASN A 197 -2.66 8.60 -17.85
CA ASN A 197 -4.04 9.11 -17.93
C ASN A 197 -4.89 8.48 -19.06
N SER A 198 -4.25 7.83 -20.05
CA SER A 198 -4.93 7.11 -21.12
C SER A 198 -5.16 5.62 -20.79
N ILE A 199 -4.81 5.16 -19.59
CA ILE A 199 -5.02 3.77 -19.15
C ILE A 199 -6.35 3.70 -18.38
N ARG A 200 -7.32 2.95 -18.91
CA ARG A 200 -8.64 2.78 -18.30
C ARG A 200 -8.67 1.66 -17.27
N LYS A 201 -7.95 0.57 -17.51
CA LYS A 201 -7.88 -0.59 -16.60
C LYS A 201 -6.57 -1.37 -16.80
N VAL A 202 -6.01 -1.84 -15.69
CA VAL A 202 -4.91 -2.82 -15.66
C VAL A 202 -5.45 -4.10 -15.02
N GLY A 203 -5.07 -5.25 -15.58
CA GLY A 203 -5.43 -6.60 -15.13
C GLY A 203 -4.59 -7.62 -15.90
N GLU A 204 -5.19 -8.71 -16.37
CA GLU A 204 -4.54 -9.65 -17.31
C GLU A 204 -4.13 -8.99 -18.65
N VAL A 205 -4.78 -7.87 -18.98
CA VAL A 205 -4.48 -7.01 -20.13
C VAL A 205 -4.57 -5.55 -19.70
N ILE A 206 -3.92 -4.67 -20.45
CA ILE A 206 -3.98 -3.22 -20.25
C ILE A 206 -4.94 -2.65 -21.30
N LEU A 207 -6.00 -1.99 -20.84
CA LEU A 207 -6.99 -1.35 -21.71
C LEU A 207 -6.75 0.16 -21.72
N LEU A 208 -6.51 0.70 -22.90
CA LEU A 208 -6.47 2.14 -23.11
C LEU A 208 -7.89 2.70 -23.22
N GLY A 209 -8.06 3.95 -22.81
CA GLY A 209 -9.25 4.75 -23.04
C GLY A 209 -8.84 6.10 -23.62
N SER A 210 -9.65 6.62 -24.53
CA SER A 210 -9.51 7.99 -24.99
C SER A 210 -9.88 8.96 -23.85
N PRO A 211 -9.07 10.01 -23.58
CA PRO A 211 -9.44 11.06 -22.61
C PRO A 211 -10.65 11.90 -23.05
N ALA A 212 -11.23 11.59 -24.22
CA ALA A 212 -12.34 12.28 -24.86
C ALA A 212 -13.73 11.65 -24.62
N VAL A 213 -13.83 10.54 -23.87
CA VAL A 213 -15.12 10.00 -23.39
C VAL A 213 -15.26 10.12 -21.86
N ALA A 214 -14.52 11.06 -21.27
CA ALA A 214 -15.07 11.85 -20.17
C ALA A 214 -15.96 12.92 -20.81
N ALA A 215 -17.23 12.57 -21.09
CA ALA A 215 -18.20 13.56 -21.54
C ALA A 215 -18.24 14.70 -20.52
N GLN A 216 -18.12 15.95 -20.98
CA GLN A 216 -18.08 17.12 -20.10
C GLN A 216 -19.47 17.48 -19.50
N LEU A 217 -20.38 16.51 -19.44
CA LEU A 217 -21.71 16.59 -18.83
C LEU A 217 -21.62 16.15 -17.37
N GLY A 218 -21.19 17.07 -16.49
CA GLY A 218 -21.15 16.81 -15.05
C GLY A 218 -20.37 17.85 -14.24
N LYS A 219 -19.46 18.61 -14.87
CA LYS A 219 -18.75 19.68 -14.16
C LYS A 219 -19.68 20.85 -13.87
N CYS A 220 -19.79 21.22 -12.59
CA CYS A 220 -20.57 22.37 -12.18
C CYS A 220 -19.90 23.67 -12.67
N ALA A 221 -20.63 24.48 -13.42
CA ALA A 221 -20.14 25.78 -13.89
C ALA A 221 -19.88 26.79 -12.74
N ASN A 222 -20.40 26.54 -11.53
CA ASN A 222 -20.24 27.43 -10.38
C ASN A 222 -19.00 27.08 -9.51
N CYS A 223 -18.81 25.81 -9.14
CA CYS A 223 -17.69 25.38 -8.28
C CYS A 223 -16.67 24.45 -8.94
N GLY A 224 -16.88 24.02 -10.18
CA GLY A 224 -15.98 23.09 -10.89
C GLY A 224 -16.12 21.61 -10.51
N PHE A 225 -16.91 21.27 -9.47
CA PHE A 225 -17.12 19.90 -9.01
C PHE A 225 -17.63 18.98 -10.12
N SER A 226 -17.08 17.77 -10.20
CA SER A 226 -17.48 16.75 -11.19
C SER A 226 -18.59 15.87 -10.64
N ASN A 227 -19.83 16.19 -11.02
CA ASN A 227 -21.03 15.48 -10.60
C ASN A 227 -21.27 14.23 -11.45
N LYS A 228 -22.10 13.33 -10.92
CA LYS A 228 -22.53 12.12 -11.65
C LYS A 228 -23.40 12.49 -12.86
N GLU A 229 -23.34 11.64 -13.88
CA GLU A 229 -24.17 11.80 -15.08
C GLU A 229 -25.66 11.76 -14.72
N GLY A 230 -26.42 12.74 -15.18
CA GLY A 230 -27.85 12.89 -14.88
C GLY A 230 -28.21 13.65 -13.59
N SER A 231 -27.23 14.14 -12.82
CA SER A 231 -27.50 14.99 -11.64
C SER A 231 -28.14 16.32 -12.04
N LYS A 232 -29.32 16.64 -11.48
CA LYS A 232 -30.04 17.90 -11.73
C LYS A 232 -29.45 19.10 -10.98
N PHE A 233 -28.69 18.84 -9.92
CA PHE A 233 -28.05 19.82 -9.04
C PHE A 233 -26.66 19.34 -8.65
N CYS A 234 -25.77 20.27 -8.33
CA CYS A 234 -24.42 19.98 -7.88
C CYS A 234 -24.44 19.37 -6.47
N GLU A 235 -23.77 18.24 -6.29
CA GLU A 235 -23.65 17.53 -5.00
C GLU A 235 -22.86 18.34 -3.96
N GLU A 236 -21.96 19.24 -4.39
CA GLU A 236 -21.14 20.08 -3.50
C GLU A 236 -21.81 21.43 -3.17
N CYS A 237 -22.23 22.19 -4.18
CA CYS A 237 -22.68 23.58 -4.00
C CYS A 237 -24.19 23.80 -4.23
N GLY A 238 -24.98 22.75 -4.46
CA GLY A 238 -26.43 22.81 -4.69
C GLY A 238 -26.88 23.53 -5.97
N SER A 239 -25.96 24.09 -6.75
CA SER A 239 -26.28 24.85 -7.96
C SER A 239 -26.86 23.94 -9.04
N LYS A 240 -27.91 24.41 -9.74
CA LYS A 240 -28.55 23.65 -10.82
C LYS A 240 -27.55 23.39 -11.95
N LEU A 241 -27.44 22.13 -12.36
CA LEU A 241 -26.67 21.73 -13.54
C LEU A 241 -27.61 21.82 -14.75
N GLN A 242 -27.10 22.34 -15.88
CA GLN A 242 -27.89 22.50 -17.12
C GLN A 242 -27.98 21.18 -17.88
#